data_AF-A0A447UPB0-F1
#
_entry.id   AF-A0A447UPB0-F1
#
_cell.length_a   1.000
_cell.length_b   1.000
_cell.length_c   1.000
_cell.angle_alpha   90.00
_cell.angle_beta   90.00
_cell.angle_gamma   90.00
#
_symmetry.space_group_name_H-M   'P 1'
#
loop_
_entity.id
_entity.type
_entity.pdbx_description
1 polymer ?
#
loop_
_entity_poly.entity_id
_entity_poly.type
_entity_poly.pdbx_seq_one_letter_code
_entity_poly.pdbx_strand_id
1 'polypeptide(L)'
;MLVLPSLMAAIITQHRHISRDALMQHVDVLYPMLKAELFLRWEHDELASVIDALSSEMQRQGLIAVQNDELHINPAHSRTLQLLAAGARETLQRYAITFWLLSANPSINRGTLEKESRTVAQRLSVLHGINAPEFFDKAVFSSLVLTLRDEKYISDTGDAEPEQTMKVYQMLADLITSDVRLTIESANAGRVTIKSRVAASPYPAYVLRNMLCRPGKRYRAFFQPT
;
A
#
# COMPACT_ATOMS: atom_id res chain seq x y z
N MET A 1 -15.18 14.27 -0.25
CA MET A 1 -14.77 12.85 -0.18
C MET A 1 -14.51 12.47 1.27
N LEU A 2 -14.86 11.26 1.69
CA LEU A 2 -14.64 10.75 3.05
C LEU A 2 -13.28 10.04 3.19
N VAL A 3 -12.18 10.67 2.77
CA VAL A 3 -10.89 9.97 2.68
C VAL A 3 -10.32 9.53 4.03
N LEU A 4 -10.40 10.37 5.07
CA LEU A 4 -9.90 10.00 6.41
C LEU A 4 -10.71 8.85 7.03
N PRO A 5 -12.06 8.87 7.04
CA PRO A 5 -12.85 7.70 7.42
C PRO A 5 -12.53 6.45 6.60
N SER A 6 -12.32 6.59 5.28
CA SER A 6 -11.91 5.49 4.41
C SER A 6 -10.54 4.92 4.78
N LEU A 7 -9.57 5.77 5.10
CA LEU A 7 -8.25 5.36 5.55
C LEU A 7 -8.34 4.60 6.87
N MET A 8 -9.04 5.16 7.86
CA MET A 8 -9.25 4.50 9.15
C MET A 8 -9.92 3.14 8.97
N ALA A 9 -10.96 3.07 8.15
CA ALA A 9 -11.64 1.82 7.82
C ALA A 9 -10.70 0.80 7.15
N ALA A 10 -9.83 1.24 6.25
CA ALA A 10 -8.85 0.36 5.62
C ALA A 10 -7.86 -0.22 6.63
N ILE A 11 -7.32 0.62 7.53
CA ILE A 11 -6.38 0.20 8.58
C ILE A 11 -7.03 -0.79 9.54
N ILE A 12 -8.20 -0.45 10.08
CA ILE A 12 -8.93 -1.29 11.04
C ILE A 12 -9.36 -2.62 10.40
N THR A 13 -9.78 -2.59 9.13
CA THR A 13 -10.20 -3.81 8.41
C THR A 13 -9.07 -4.81 8.27
N GLN A 14 -7.84 -4.34 7.99
CA GLN A 14 -6.69 -5.19 7.76
C GLN A 14 -6.09 -5.74 9.06
N HIS A 15 -6.00 -4.89 10.09
CA HIS A 15 -5.47 -5.29 11.40
C HIS A 15 -6.47 -6.09 12.24
N ARG A 16 -7.78 -6.02 11.91
CA ARG A 16 -8.94 -6.56 12.66
C ARG A 16 -9.19 -5.91 14.02
N HIS A 17 -8.13 -5.59 14.73
CA HIS A 17 -8.13 -4.74 15.92
C HIS A 17 -6.83 -3.93 15.94
N ILE A 18 -6.90 -2.70 16.44
CA ILE A 18 -5.75 -1.80 16.49
C ILE A 18 -5.91 -0.79 17.64
N SER A 19 -4.83 -0.49 18.34
CA SER A 19 -4.84 0.58 19.34
C SER A 19 -4.97 1.96 18.67
N ARG A 20 -5.47 2.94 19.42
CA ARG A 20 -5.51 4.34 18.96
C ARG A 20 -4.14 4.84 18.49
N ASP A 21 -3.09 4.55 19.26
CA ASP A 21 -1.74 5.01 18.96
C ASP A 21 -1.18 4.37 17.68
N ALA A 22 -1.41 3.07 17.46
CA ALA A 22 -1.00 2.41 16.24
C ALA A 22 -1.78 2.93 15.02
N LEU A 23 -3.08 3.23 15.17
CA LEU A 23 -3.86 3.90 14.14
C LEU A 23 -3.29 5.28 13.79
N MET A 24 -2.94 6.08 14.81
CA MET A 24 -2.37 7.41 14.63
C MET A 24 -1.02 7.34 13.89
N GLN A 25 -0.15 6.39 14.22
CA GLN A 25 1.13 6.20 13.52
C GLN A 25 0.95 5.95 12.01
N HIS A 26 -0.08 5.18 11.62
CA HIS A 26 -0.38 4.97 10.20
C HIS A 26 -0.91 6.25 9.55
N VAL A 27 -1.79 6.97 10.24
CA VAL A 27 -2.33 8.24 9.75
C VAL A 27 -1.22 9.27 9.57
N ASP A 28 -0.32 9.41 10.53
CA ASP A 28 0.78 10.39 10.49
C ASP A 28 1.70 10.19 9.30
N VAL A 29 2.01 8.94 8.97
CA VAL A 29 2.86 8.62 7.81
C VAL A 29 2.12 8.92 6.50
N LEU A 30 0.83 8.62 6.42
CA LEU A 30 0.07 8.70 5.16
C LEU A 30 -0.58 10.06 4.91
N TYR A 31 -0.81 10.84 5.97
CA TYR A 31 -1.56 12.08 5.93
C TYR A 31 -0.91 13.16 5.06
N PRO A 32 0.41 13.41 5.08
CA PRO A 32 1.00 14.47 4.27
C PRO A 32 0.73 14.28 2.77
N MET A 33 0.87 13.05 2.27
CA MET A 33 0.57 12.69 0.89
C MET A 33 -0.92 12.89 0.56
N LEU A 34 -1.81 12.47 1.45
CA LEU A 34 -3.26 12.67 1.28
C LEU A 34 -3.64 14.15 1.32
N LYS A 35 -3.02 14.93 2.20
CA LYS A 35 -3.26 16.37 2.36
C LYS A 35 -2.89 17.12 1.10
N ALA A 36 -1.69 16.88 0.56
CA ALA A 36 -1.22 17.52 -0.66
C ALA A 36 -2.05 17.10 -1.89
N GLU A 37 -2.45 15.84 -1.98
CA GLU A 37 -3.20 15.31 -3.12
C GLU A 37 -4.67 15.77 -3.12
N LEU A 38 -5.30 15.80 -1.96
CA LEU A 38 -6.74 16.07 -1.82
C LEU A 38 -7.05 17.46 -1.22
N PHE A 39 -6.02 18.28 -1.02
CA PHE A 39 -6.11 19.62 -0.43
C PHE A 39 -6.84 19.61 0.92
N LEU A 40 -6.46 18.67 1.80
CA LEU A 40 -7.10 18.53 3.10
C LEU A 40 -6.80 19.74 3.99
N ARG A 41 -7.82 20.19 4.72
CA ARG A 41 -7.78 21.45 5.48
C ARG A 41 -7.10 21.35 6.84
N TRP A 42 -6.95 20.14 7.38
CA TRP A 42 -6.50 19.97 8.76
C TRP A 42 -4.98 20.11 8.84
N GLU A 43 -4.51 20.75 9.89
CA GLU A 43 -3.10 20.74 10.25
C GLU A 43 -2.75 19.48 11.05
N HIS A 44 -1.46 19.17 11.12
CA HIS A 44 -0.98 17.92 11.72
C HIS A 44 -1.35 17.82 13.22
N ASP A 45 -1.32 18.94 13.94
CA ASP A 45 -1.72 19.03 15.35
C ASP A 45 -3.23 18.84 15.57
N GLU A 46 -4.06 19.10 14.56
CA GLU A 46 -5.50 18.85 14.61
C GLU A 46 -5.87 17.37 14.40
N LEU A 47 -4.97 16.57 13.79
CA LEU A 47 -5.27 15.20 13.37
C LEU A 47 -5.74 14.32 14.51
N ALA A 48 -5.09 14.39 15.68
CA ALA A 48 -5.46 13.60 16.84
C ALA A 48 -6.95 13.80 17.19
N SER A 49 -7.38 15.06 17.29
CA SER A 49 -8.77 15.40 17.59
C SER A 49 -9.74 14.97 16.48
N VAL A 50 -9.32 15.05 15.22
CA VAL A 50 -10.14 14.62 14.08
C VAL A 50 -10.33 13.10 14.10
N ILE A 51 -9.27 12.33 14.33
CA ILE A 51 -9.31 10.87 14.41
C ILE A 51 -10.17 10.43 15.59
N ASP A 52 -10.11 11.10 16.74
CA ASP A 52 -10.97 10.81 17.90
C ASP A 52 -12.45 11.06 17.60
N ALA A 53 -12.76 12.20 16.96
CA ALA A 53 -14.13 12.53 16.57
C ALA A 53 -14.68 11.54 15.54
N LEU A 54 -13.88 11.16 14.55
CA LEU A 54 -14.25 10.16 13.55
C LEU A 54 -14.41 8.77 14.17
N SER A 55 -13.55 8.38 15.11
CA SER A 55 -13.65 7.09 15.80
C SER A 55 -14.94 7.02 16.62
N SER A 56 -15.26 8.10 17.35
CA SER A 56 -16.51 8.23 18.09
C SER A 56 -17.73 8.13 17.18
N GLU A 57 -17.69 8.77 16.01
CA GLU A 57 -18.78 8.72 15.03
C GLU A 57 -18.93 7.33 14.40
N MET A 58 -17.82 6.67 14.05
CA MET A 58 -17.82 5.29 13.53
C MET A 58 -18.35 4.30 14.59
N GLN A 59 -18.02 4.51 15.87
CA GLN A 59 -18.56 3.73 16.98
C GLN A 59 -20.06 3.99 17.17
N ARG A 60 -20.50 5.25 17.13
CA ARG A 60 -21.92 5.64 17.25
C ARG A 60 -22.77 5.02 16.13
N GLN A 61 -22.22 4.92 14.92
CA GLN A 61 -22.85 4.22 13.78
C GLN A 61 -22.72 2.69 13.84
N GLY A 62 -21.99 2.17 14.83
CA GLY A 62 -21.78 0.74 15.01
C GLY A 62 -20.86 0.11 13.97
N LEU A 63 -20.05 0.88 13.23
CA LEU A 63 -19.07 0.35 12.28
C LEU A 63 -17.89 -0.32 12.99
N ILE A 64 -17.53 0.23 14.15
CA ILE A 64 -16.47 -0.26 15.02
C ILE A 64 -16.98 -0.40 16.46
N ALA A 65 -16.26 -1.17 17.26
CA ALA A 65 -16.44 -1.24 18.70
C ALA A 65 -15.11 -0.89 19.38
N VAL A 66 -15.16 -0.16 20.49
CA VAL A 66 -13.97 0.18 21.28
C VAL A 66 -13.96 -0.69 22.53
N GLN A 67 -12.89 -1.45 22.75
CA GLN A 67 -12.71 -2.33 23.92
C GLN A 67 -11.26 -2.23 24.37
N ASN A 68 -11.00 -1.99 25.67
CA ASN A 68 -9.64 -1.87 26.21
C ASN A 68 -8.74 -0.89 25.44
N ASP A 69 -9.29 0.24 24.97
CA ASP A 69 -8.60 1.25 24.16
C ASP A 69 -8.15 0.76 22.75
N GLU A 70 -8.68 -0.39 22.32
CA GLU A 70 -8.52 -0.91 20.95
C GLU A 70 -9.81 -0.74 20.14
N LEU A 71 -9.64 -0.38 18.87
CA LEU A 71 -10.70 -0.28 17.88
C LEU A 71 -10.83 -1.63 17.17
N HIS A 72 -12.02 -2.23 17.26
CA HIS A 72 -12.36 -3.50 16.66
C HIS A 72 -13.40 -3.32 15.56
N ILE A 73 -13.36 -4.18 14.54
CA ILE A 73 -14.44 -4.29 13.56
C ILE A 73 -15.71 -4.76 14.27
N ASN A 74 -16.84 -4.11 14.04
CA ASN A 74 -18.13 -4.68 14.42
C ASN A 74 -18.57 -5.71 13.35
N PRO A 75 -18.69 -7.01 13.66
CA PRO A 75 -19.05 -8.04 12.69
C PRO A 75 -20.37 -7.74 11.95
N ALA A 76 -21.34 -7.12 12.64
CA ALA A 76 -22.65 -6.78 12.09
C ALA A 76 -22.57 -5.76 10.94
N HIS A 77 -21.56 -4.90 10.93
CA HIS A 77 -21.36 -3.86 9.92
C HIS A 77 -20.05 -3.99 9.14
N SER A 78 -19.42 -5.17 9.21
CA SER A 78 -18.15 -5.48 8.54
C SER A 78 -18.15 -5.15 7.04
N ARG A 79 -19.24 -5.47 6.34
CA ARG A 79 -19.38 -5.16 4.91
C ARG A 79 -19.46 -3.67 4.61
N THR A 80 -20.14 -2.91 5.45
CA THR A 80 -20.21 -1.44 5.33
C THR A 80 -18.83 -0.82 5.58
N LEU A 81 -18.10 -1.30 6.58
CA LEU A 81 -16.73 -0.86 6.85
C LEU A 81 -15.79 -1.19 5.68
N GLN A 82 -15.94 -2.36 5.05
CA GLN A 82 -15.17 -2.72 3.85
C GLN A 82 -15.48 -1.84 2.64
N LEU A 83 -16.73 -1.40 2.47
CA LEU A 83 -17.11 -0.45 1.42
C LEU A 83 -16.49 0.93 1.70
N LEU A 84 -16.48 1.37 2.96
CA LEU A 84 -15.80 2.60 3.35
C LEU A 84 -14.29 2.51 3.09
N ALA A 85 -13.66 1.40 3.46
CA ALA A 85 -12.25 1.11 3.22
C ALA A 85 -11.88 1.11 1.73
N ALA A 86 -12.81 0.68 0.85
CA ALA A 86 -12.58 0.67 -0.58
C ALA A 86 -12.27 2.06 -1.14
N GLY A 87 -12.79 3.12 -0.51
CA GLY A 87 -12.55 4.52 -0.93
C GLY A 87 -11.10 5.00 -0.80
N ALA A 88 -10.26 4.32 -0.01
CA ALA A 88 -8.83 4.63 0.12
C ALA A 88 -7.93 3.62 -0.61
N ARG A 89 -8.50 2.52 -1.13
CA ARG A 89 -7.74 1.37 -1.64
C ARG A 89 -6.82 1.75 -2.80
N GLU A 90 -7.33 2.48 -3.78
CA GLU A 90 -6.58 2.85 -4.98
C GLU A 90 -5.45 3.83 -4.65
N THR A 91 -5.70 4.78 -3.76
CA THR A 91 -4.68 5.70 -3.23
C THR A 91 -3.57 4.95 -2.48
N LEU A 92 -3.93 4.02 -1.59
CA LEU A 92 -2.95 3.20 -0.87
C LEU A 92 -2.11 2.33 -1.81
N GLN A 93 -2.72 1.75 -2.84
CA GLN A 93 -2.01 0.99 -3.87
C GLN A 93 -1.04 1.87 -4.67
N ARG A 94 -1.43 3.09 -5.04
CA ARG A 94 -0.55 4.06 -5.71
C ARG A 94 0.67 4.39 -4.87
N TYR A 95 0.47 4.62 -3.58
CA TYR A 95 1.57 4.87 -2.65
C TYR A 95 2.46 3.63 -2.55
N ALA A 96 1.89 2.43 -2.38
CA ALA A 96 2.65 1.19 -2.28
C ALA A 96 3.54 0.94 -3.51
N ILE A 97 3.02 1.14 -4.72
CA ILE A 97 3.79 1.01 -5.97
C ILE A 97 4.96 2.02 -5.98
N THR A 98 4.69 3.27 -5.61
CA THR A 98 5.70 4.34 -5.66
C THR A 98 6.82 4.08 -4.66
N PHE A 99 6.48 3.76 -3.41
CA PHE A 99 7.47 3.42 -2.37
C PHE A 99 8.24 2.13 -2.70
N TRP A 100 7.59 1.11 -3.26
CA TRP A 100 8.28 -0.09 -3.72
C TRP A 100 9.33 0.23 -4.79
N LEU A 101 8.96 0.99 -5.82
CA LEU A 101 9.87 1.35 -6.90
C LEU A 101 11.04 2.21 -6.41
N LEU A 102 10.79 3.16 -5.52
CA LEU A 102 11.84 3.99 -4.90
C LEU A 102 12.78 3.13 -4.04
N SER A 103 12.26 2.21 -3.24
CA SER A 103 13.07 1.33 -2.40
C SER A 103 13.95 0.36 -3.24
N ALA A 104 13.44 -0.08 -4.39
CA ALA A 104 14.16 -0.98 -5.29
C ALA A 104 15.17 -0.27 -6.19
N ASN A 105 14.93 1.00 -6.53
CA ASN A 105 15.81 1.83 -7.33
C ASN A 105 15.83 3.27 -6.79
N PRO A 106 16.65 3.56 -5.77
CA PRO A 106 16.64 4.84 -5.07
C PRO A 106 16.99 6.04 -5.96
N SER A 107 17.83 5.84 -6.97
CA SER A 107 18.26 6.88 -7.92
C SER A 107 17.37 6.95 -9.18
N ILE A 108 16.15 6.42 -9.13
CA ILE A 108 15.23 6.41 -10.26
C ILE A 108 14.79 7.84 -10.59
N ASN A 109 14.99 8.28 -11.83
CA ASN A 109 14.48 9.59 -12.24
C ASN A 109 12.95 9.58 -12.32
N ARG A 110 12.34 10.77 -12.15
CA ARG A 110 10.88 10.96 -12.14
C ARG A 110 10.16 10.36 -13.36
N GLY A 111 10.71 10.52 -14.56
CA GLY A 111 10.08 10.02 -15.80
C GLY A 111 10.08 8.50 -15.89
N THR A 112 11.16 7.85 -15.43
CA THR A 112 11.25 6.39 -15.34
C THR A 112 10.33 5.86 -14.24
N LEU A 113 10.28 6.52 -13.07
CA LEU A 113 9.37 6.16 -11.97
C LEU A 113 7.91 6.24 -12.42
N GLU A 114 7.51 7.29 -13.14
CA GLU A 114 6.17 7.45 -13.70
C GLU A 114 5.80 6.31 -14.66
N LYS A 115 6.73 5.97 -15.57
CA LYS A 115 6.54 4.90 -16.55
C LYS A 115 6.42 3.52 -15.88
N GLU A 116 7.26 3.25 -14.90
CA GLU A 116 7.25 1.98 -14.16
C GLU A 116 6.00 1.86 -13.30
N SER A 117 5.63 2.91 -12.57
CA SER A 117 4.39 2.95 -11.78
C SER A 117 3.17 2.64 -12.65
N ARG A 118 3.04 3.28 -13.82
CA ARG A 118 1.99 2.97 -14.80
C ARG A 118 2.02 1.52 -15.29
N THR A 119 3.21 0.95 -15.48
CA THR A 119 3.35 -0.46 -15.89
C THR A 119 2.84 -1.41 -14.82
N VAL A 120 3.13 -1.15 -13.54
CA VAL A 120 2.62 -1.96 -12.42
C VAL A 120 1.11 -1.79 -12.27
N ALA A 121 0.60 -0.57 -12.35
CA ALA A 121 -0.83 -0.29 -12.30
C ALA A 121 -1.59 -1.01 -13.42
N GLN A 122 -1.05 -1.04 -14.64
CA GLN A 122 -1.65 -1.78 -15.74
C GLN A 122 -1.70 -3.29 -15.49
N ARG A 123 -0.67 -3.86 -14.85
CA ARG A 123 -0.71 -5.28 -14.42
C ARG A 123 -1.77 -5.52 -13.35
N LEU A 124 -1.89 -4.64 -12.37
CA LEU A 124 -2.94 -4.70 -11.35
C LEU A 124 -4.34 -4.63 -11.98
N SER A 125 -4.51 -3.79 -12.99
CA SER A 125 -5.77 -3.68 -13.74
C SER A 125 -6.14 -4.97 -14.45
N VAL A 126 -5.19 -5.59 -15.16
CA VAL A 126 -5.43 -6.84 -15.90
C VAL A 126 -5.66 -8.03 -14.97
N LEU A 127 -4.92 -8.12 -13.86
CA LEU A 127 -4.95 -9.29 -12.97
C LEU A 127 -6.08 -9.23 -11.94
N HIS A 128 -6.43 -8.03 -11.47
CA HIS A 128 -7.36 -7.85 -10.34
C HIS A 128 -8.58 -6.99 -10.70
N GLY A 129 -8.71 -6.57 -11.97
CA GLY A 129 -9.81 -5.71 -12.41
C GLY A 129 -9.76 -4.29 -11.83
N ILE A 130 -8.61 -3.86 -11.31
CA ILE A 130 -8.42 -2.53 -10.73
C ILE A 130 -8.36 -1.50 -11.86
N ASN A 131 -9.44 -0.76 -12.08
CA ASN A 131 -9.50 0.25 -13.13
C ASN A 131 -9.59 1.65 -12.51
N ALA A 132 -8.47 2.12 -11.94
CA ALA A 132 -8.39 3.46 -11.36
C ALA A 132 -7.72 4.43 -12.37
N PRO A 133 -8.47 5.36 -12.99
CA PRO A 133 -7.90 6.35 -13.92
C PRO A 133 -6.79 7.20 -13.27
N GLU A 134 -6.79 7.31 -11.95
CA GLU A 134 -5.82 8.05 -11.14
C GLU A 134 -4.40 7.48 -11.26
N PHE A 135 -4.23 6.19 -11.57
CA PHE A 135 -2.91 5.61 -11.85
C PHE A 135 -2.28 6.15 -13.13
N PHE A 136 -3.10 6.68 -14.05
CA PHE A 136 -2.67 7.21 -15.34
C PHE A 136 -2.58 8.74 -15.34
N ASP A 137 -3.04 9.39 -14.27
CA ASP A 137 -3.03 10.84 -14.16
C ASP A 137 -1.63 11.35 -13.78
N LYS A 138 -1.08 12.18 -14.68
CA LYS A 138 0.26 12.76 -14.53
C LYS A 138 0.33 13.78 -13.40
N ALA A 139 -0.71 14.57 -13.18
CA ALA A 139 -0.72 15.61 -12.15
C ALA A 139 -0.76 14.97 -10.75
N VAL A 140 -1.58 13.93 -10.59
CA VAL A 140 -1.68 13.13 -9.37
C VAL A 140 -0.34 12.48 -9.01
N PHE A 141 0.32 11.82 -9.97
CA PHE A 141 1.66 11.27 -9.74
C PHE A 141 2.70 12.36 -9.41
N SER A 142 2.62 13.49 -10.10
CA SER A 142 3.53 14.62 -9.88
C SER A 142 3.40 15.21 -8.48
N SER A 143 2.18 15.36 -7.99
CA SER A 143 1.89 15.83 -6.63
C SER A 143 2.48 14.90 -5.57
N LEU A 144 2.32 13.58 -5.76
CA LEU A 144 2.90 12.59 -4.86
C LEU A 144 4.43 12.71 -4.80
N VAL A 145 5.12 12.73 -5.94
CA VAL A 145 6.59 12.82 -5.97
C VAL A 145 7.11 14.11 -5.34
N LEU A 146 6.42 15.24 -5.53
CA LEU A 146 6.77 16.49 -4.87
C LEU A 146 6.61 16.37 -3.35
N THR A 147 5.49 15.81 -2.89
CA THR A 147 5.25 15.61 -1.46
C THR A 147 6.30 14.69 -0.83
N LEU A 148 6.71 13.62 -1.53
CA LEU A 148 7.79 12.74 -1.04
C LEU A 148 9.13 13.45 -0.89
N ARG A 149 9.39 14.49 -1.69
CA ARG A 149 10.58 15.33 -1.54
C ARG A 149 10.46 16.26 -0.33
N ASP A 150 9.31 16.89 -0.16
CA ASP A 150 9.04 17.80 0.96
C ASP A 150 9.08 17.05 2.31
N GLU A 151 8.57 15.82 2.33
CA GLU A 151 8.63 14.89 3.47
C GLU A 151 10.00 14.20 3.63
N LYS A 152 10.99 14.56 2.81
CA LYS A 152 12.39 14.07 2.85
C LYS A 152 12.59 12.57 2.57
N TYR A 153 11.59 11.88 2.04
CA TYR A 153 11.77 10.52 1.52
C TYR A 153 12.67 10.50 0.27
N ILE A 154 12.70 11.62 -0.47
CA ILE A 154 13.59 11.87 -1.59
C ILE A 154 14.47 13.06 -1.23
N SER A 155 15.79 12.87 -1.30
CA SER A 155 16.78 13.90 -1.04
C SER A 155 16.79 15.00 -2.11
N ASP A 156 17.47 16.11 -1.82
CA ASP A 156 17.63 17.21 -2.77
C ASP A 156 18.37 16.81 -4.04
N THR A 157 19.23 15.78 -3.98
CA THR A 157 19.93 15.20 -5.14
C THR A 157 19.04 14.29 -5.99
N GLY A 158 17.83 13.98 -5.51
CA GLY A 158 16.84 13.14 -6.19
C GLY A 158 16.92 11.66 -5.82
N ASP A 159 17.80 11.28 -4.89
CA ASP A 159 17.93 9.90 -4.42
C ASP A 159 16.99 9.65 -3.24
N ALA A 160 16.27 8.53 -3.26
CA ALA A 160 15.43 8.10 -2.16
C ALA A 160 16.25 7.49 -1.01
N GLU A 161 15.78 7.63 0.22
CA GLU A 161 16.36 6.89 1.35
C GLU A 161 15.78 5.46 1.40
N PRO A 162 16.57 4.41 1.09
CA PRO A 162 16.02 3.07 0.87
C PRO A 162 15.38 2.47 2.13
N GLU A 163 15.95 2.74 3.30
CA GLU A 163 15.46 2.22 4.57
C GLU A 163 14.11 2.84 4.96
N GLN A 164 13.98 4.17 4.84
CA GLN A 164 12.72 4.86 5.13
C GLN A 164 11.64 4.49 4.11
N THR A 165 11.96 4.48 2.82
CA THR A 165 10.98 4.12 1.79
C THR A 165 10.53 2.66 1.91
N MET A 166 11.42 1.74 2.28
CA MET A 166 11.06 0.35 2.55
C MET A 166 10.17 0.22 3.79
N LYS A 167 10.44 0.98 4.86
CA LYS A 167 9.61 0.99 6.08
C LYS A 167 8.17 1.45 5.76
N VAL A 168 8.02 2.51 4.98
CA VAL A 168 6.68 2.99 4.56
C VAL A 168 6.03 2.00 3.59
N TYR A 169 6.79 1.38 2.69
CA TYR A 169 6.27 0.31 1.84
C TYR A 169 5.73 -0.86 2.66
N GLN A 170 6.44 -1.32 3.70
CA GLN A 170 5.99 -2.41 4.55
C GLN A 170 4.68 -2.07 5.25
N MET A 171 4.56 -0.85 5.80
CA MET A 171 3.31 -0.36 6.39
C MET A 171 2.17 -0.37 5.36
N LEU A 172 2.41 0.12 4.14
CA LEU A 172 1.41 0.11 3.07
C LEU A 172 1.07 -1.31 2.58
N ALA A 173 2.05 -2.21 2.59
CA ALA A 173 1.92 -3.60 2.16
C ALA A 173 0.98 -4.40 3.09
N ASP A 174 0.91 -4.01 4.37
CA ASP A 174 -0.03 -4.57 5.35
C ASP A 174 -1.46 -4.03 5.16
N LEU A 175 -1.62 -2.91 4.46
CA LEU A 175 -2.92 -2.31 4.18
C LEU A 175 -3.57 -2.80 2.86
N ILE A 176 -2.80 -3.45 1.99
CA ILE A 176 -3.26 -3.99 0.71
C ILE A 176 -3.42 -5.51 0.76
N THR A 177 -4.16 -6.08 -0.20
CA THR A 177 -4.33 -7.55 -0.26
C THR A 177 -3.06 -8.24 -0.72
N SER A 178 -2.86 -9.49 -0.28
CA SER A 178 -1.70 -10.32 -0.64
C SER A 178 -1.47 -10.42 -2.16
N ASP A 179 -2.55 -10.55 -2.95
CA ASP A 179 -2.44 -10.69 -4.41
C ASP A 179 -1.93 -9.41 -5.10
N VAL A 180 -2.35 -8.24 -4.59
CA VAL A 180 -1.87 -6.93 -5.04
C VAL A 180 -0.40 -6.78 -4.67
N ARG A 181 -0.03 -7.10 -3.43
CA ARG A 181 1.37 -7.07 -2.96
C ARG A 181 2.30 -7.90 -3.84
N LEU A 182 1.93 -9.16 -4.10
CA LEU A 182 2.69 -10.05 -4.98
C LEU A 182 2.86 -9.49 -6.39
N THR A 183 1.83 -8.82 -6.92
CA THR A 183 1.88 -8.18 -8.24
C THR A 183 2.86 -7.01 -8.25
N ILE A 184 2.84 -6.17 -7.22
CA ILE A 184 3.77 -5.03 -7.06
C ILE A 184 5.22 -5.54 -6.97
N GLU A 185 5.48 -6.54 -6.13
CA GLU A 185 6.82 -7.08 -5.92
C GLU A 185 7.37 -7.78 -7.17
N SER A 186 6.51 -8.43 -7.95
CA SER A 186 6.87 -9.07 -9.22
C SER A 186 7.32 -8.10 -10.31
N ALA A 187 7.03 -6.80 -10.17
CA ALA A 187 7.37 -5.79 -11.17
C ALA A 187 8.89 -5.66 -11.39
N ASN A 188 9.68 -5.78 -10.32
CA ASN A 188 11.14 -5.60 -10.36
C ASN A 188 11.93 -6.91 -10.24
N ALA A 189 11.27 -8.06 -10.02
CA ALA A 189 11.92 -9.37 -9.95
C ALA A 189 12.72 -9.75 -11.22
N GLY A 190 12.45 -9.11 -12.37
CA GLY A 190 13.23 -9.28 -13.59
C GLY A 190 14.51 -8.45 -13.70
N ARG A 191 14.79 -7.53 -12.77
CA ARG A 191 15.91 -6.56 -12.86
C ARG A 191 16.91 -6.65 -11.71
N VAL A 192 16.52 -7.19 -10.55
CA VAL A 192 17.43 -7.38 -9.40
C VAL A 192 18.55 -8.39 -9.71
N THR A 193 18.39 -9.25 -10.72
CA THR A 193 19.38 -10.29 -11.06
C THR A 193 20.67 -9.77 -11.73
N ILE A 194 20.78 -8.48 -12.07
CA ILE A 194 21.94 -7.98 -12.84
C ILE A 194 22.92 -7.11 -12.01
N LYS A 195 22.63 -6.72 -10.76
CA LYS A 195 23.55 -5.83 -10.00
C LYS A 195 23.96 -6.23 -8.58
N SER A 196 23.64 -7.42 -8.07
CA SER A 196 24.22 -7.88 -6.80
C SER A 196 24.49 -9.39 -6.78
N ARG A 197 25.55 -9.82 -7.47
CA ARG A 197 26.44 -10.78 -6.81
C ARG A 197 27.27 -9.96 -5.83
N VAL A 198 27.31 -10.40 -4.58
CA VAL A 198 27.98 -9.77 -3.41
C VAL A 198 27.12 -8.77 -2.64
N ALA A 199 26.14 -9.30 -1.88
CA ALA A 199 25.92 -8.99 -0.46
C ALA A 199 24.72 -9.83 0.02
N ALA A 200 24.82 -10.38 1.23
CA ALA A 200 23.84 -11.29 1.80
C ALA A 200 22.41 -10.69 1.77
N SER A 201 21.47 -11.49 1.26
CA SER A 201 20.04 -11.16 1.18
C SER A 201 19.40 -11.13 2.58
N PRO A 202 18.70 -10.04 2.98
CA PRO A 202 17.91 -10.01 4.20
C PRO A 202 16.48 -10.53 4.02
N TYR A 203 16.13 -11.12 2.87
CA TYR A 203 14.76 -11.62 2.64
C TYR A 203 14.48 -12.91 3.43
N PRO A 204 13.38 -12.98 4.20
CA PRO A 204 12.97 -14.21 4.86
C PRO A 204 12.63 -15.30 3.84
N ALA A 205 13.02 -16.54 4.15
CA ALA A 205 13.07 -17.71 3.27
C ALA A 205 11.73 -18.13 2.61
N TYR A 206 10.62 -17.44 2.90
CA TYR A 206 9.29 -17.75 2.34
C TYR A 206 9.12 -17.31 0.88
N VAL A 207 9.90 -16.33 0.39
CA VAL A 207 9.81 -15.86 -1.01
C VAL A 207 10.50 -16.83 -2.00
N LEU A 208 11.52 -17.56 -1.55
CA LEU A 208 12.30 -18.47 -2.40
C LEU A 208 11.58 -19.79 -2.70
N ARG A 209 10.62 -20.21 -1.88
CA ARG A 209 10.00 -21.54 -2.02
C ARG A 209 8.99 -21.64 -3.18
N ASN A 210 8.46 -20.51 -3.66
CA ASN A 210 7.54 -20.47 -4.81
C ASN A 210 8.23 -20.22 -6.16
N MET A 211 9.55 -20.01 -6.20
CA MET A 211 10.29 -19.73 -7.44
C MET A 211 10.92 -20.95 -8.13
N LEU A 212 10.99 -22.12 -7.47
CA LEU A 212 11.71 -23.29 -8.02
C LEU A 212 10.84 -24.45 -8.55
N CYS A 213 9.51 -24.31 -8.58
CA CYS A 213 8.64 -25.33 -9.19
C CYS A 213 7.90 -24.80 -10.41
N ARG A 214 8.59 -24.78 -11.56
CA ARG A 214 7.97 -25.13 -12.83
C ARG A 214 8.79 -26.23 -13.49
N PRO A 215 8.13 -27.32 -13.91
CA PRO A 215 8.14 -27.56 -15.35
C PRO A 215 6.74 -27.95 -15.87
N GLY A 216 6.35 -27.34 -16.98
CA GLY A 216 5.29 -27.88 -17.82
C GLY A 216 5.83 -29.02 -18.67
N LYS A 217 5.09 -30.14 -18.74
CA LYS A 217 4.53 -30.70 -19.99
C LYS A 217 3.87 -32.07 -19.77
N ARG A 218 2.83 -32.27 -20.59
CA ARG A 218 2.15 -33.51 -21.02
C ARG A 218 1.13 -34.16 -20.07
N TYR A 219 -0.13 -33.85 -20.36
CA TYR A 219 -1.25 -34.79 -20.32
C TYR A 219 -0.83 -36.17 -20.85
N ARG A 220 -1.09 -37.22 -20.06
CA ARG A 220 -1.37 -38.57 -20.55
C ARG A 220 -2.31 -39.26 -19.56
N ALA A 221 -3.39 -39.79 -20.12
CA ALA A 221 -4.50 -40.44 -19.42
C ALA A 221 -4.04 -41.67 -18.62
N PHE A 222 -4.59 -41.81 -17.42
CA PHE A 222 -4.57 -43.05 -16.65
C PHE A 222 -5.64 -43.99 -17.21
N PHE A 223 -5.23 -45.16 -17.69
CA PHE A 223 -6.08 -46.35 -17.83
C PHE A 223 -5.49 -47.39 -16.86
N GLN A 224 -6.28 -47.82 -15.87
CA GLN A 224 -5.96 -49.00 -15.03
C GLN A 224 -6.09 -50.28 -15.89
N PRO A 225 -5.51 -51.42 -15.47
CA PRO A 225 -6.28 -52.29 -14.55
C PRO A 225 -5.44 -53.08 -13.51
N THR A 226 -6.14 -53.43 -12.43
CA THR A 226 -6.05 -54.59 -11.50
C THR A 226 -4.69 -55.17 -11.12
#